data_AF-A0A6G9ZCS7-F1
#
_entry.id   AF-A0A6G9ZCS7-F1
#
_cell.length_a   1.000
_cell.length_b   1.000
_cell.length_c   1.000
_cell.angle_alpha   90.00
_cell.angle_beta   90.00
_cell.angle_gamma   90.00
#
_symmetry.space_group_name_H-M   'P 1'
#
loop_
_entity.id
_entity.type
_entity.pdbx_description
1 polymer ?
#
loop_
_entity_poly.entity_id
_entity_poly.type
_entity_poly.pdbx_seq_one_letter_code
_entity_poly.pdbx_strand_id
1 'polypeptide(L)'
;MVGPASIHYPRDESIRALARWMLDHHEGWGSPPMFFGFAADADGELAIAAGPLHDEEAEESGIHPVHFRAAQLKKARLPLWGFGLLFEGFCEEFSPEEIASGEVRRTMLAGHFHERPTADEMCNAVIYDARGNEWAALIYRYLPDRGVSELFTPADTITKPPLGMAGFLWSAALLLDPANRARVFAIVAADEDED
;
A
#
# COMPACT_ATOMS: atom_id res chain seq x y z
N MET A 1 11.24 -13.15 27.29
CA MET A 1 10.59 -12.50 26.14
C MET A 1 11.20 -13.08 24.89
N VAL A 2 10.41 -13.72 24.03
CA VAL A 2 10.87 -14.12 22.70
C VAL A 2 10.92 -12.84 21.87
N GLY A 3 12.06 -12.57 21.21
CA GLY A 3 12.20 -11.41 20.33
C GLY A 3 11.21 -11.49 19.16
N PRO A 4 11.04 -10.39 18.40
CA PRO A 4 10.25 -10.42 17.17
C PRO A 4 10.82 -11.49 16.22
N ALA A 5 9.94 -12.20 15.51
CA ALA A 5 10.36 -13.18 14.51
C ALA A 5 11.24 -12.49 13.45
N SER A 6 12.30 -13.16 13.01
CA SER A 6 13.13 -12.66 11.92
C SER A 6 12.30 -12.51 10.65
N ILE A 7 12.42 -11.35 10.01
CA ILE A 7 11.73 -11.08 8.74
C ILE A 7 12.55 -11.71 7.60
N HIS A 8 11.90 -12.56 6.81
CA HIS A 8 12.47 -13.15 5.62
C HIS A 8 11.87 -12.47 4.39
N TYR A 9 12.72 -11.91 3.53
CA TYR A 9 12.28 -11.18 2.34
C TYR A 9 12.36 -12.08 1.11
N PRO A 10 11.26 -12.24 0.36
CA PRO A 10 11.28 -12.92 -0.93
C PRO A 10 12.15 -12.17 -1.95
N ARG A 11 12.42 -12.84 -3.08
CA ARG A 11 13.09 -12.20 -4.22
C ARG A 11 12.16 -11.20 -4.90
N ASP A 12 12.74 -10.17 -5.51
CA ASP A 12 12.01 -9.12 -6.24
C ASP A 12 11.02 -9.69 -7.26
N GLU A 13 11.44 -10.68 -8.05
CA GLU A 13 10.61 -11.36 -9.06
C GLU A 13 9.36 -12.02 -8.45
N SER A 14 9.49 -12.60 -7.25
CA SER A 14 8.36 -13.22 -6.53
C SER A 14 7.36 -12.17 -6.06
N ILE A 15 7.83 -11.01 -5.63
CA ILE A 15 6.95 -9.91 -5.18
C ILE A 15 6.22 -9.28 -6.36
N ARG A 16 6.88 -9.11 -7.52
CA ARG A 16 6.21 -8.66 -8.76
C ARG A 16 5.14 -9.64 -9.22
N ALA A 17 5.46 -10.93 -9.22
CA ALA A 17 4.47 -11.97 -9.55
C ALA A 17 3.28 -11.94 -8.58
N LEU A 18 3.53 -11.67 -7.29
CA LEU A 18 2.48 -11.54 -6.28
C LEU A 18 1.60 -10.30 -6.50
N ALA A 19 2.17 -9.16 -6.87
CA ALA A 19 1.40 -7.96 -7.21
C ALA A 19 0.48 -8.20 -8.43
N ARG A 20 0.96 -8.93 -9.46
CA ARG A 20 0.11 -9.36 -10.57
C ARG A 20 -1.00 -10.32 -10.13
N TRP A 21 -0.65 -11.31 -9.31
CA TRP A 21 -1.61 -12.28 -8.77
C TRP A 21 -2.72 -11.60 -7.95
N MET A 22 -2.41 -10.50 -7.24
CA MET A 22 -3.43 -9.70 -6.56
C MET A 22 -4.43 -9.09 -7.55
N LEU A 23 -4.00 -8.62 -8.72
CA LEU A 23 -4.92 -8.10 -9.74
C LEU A 23 -5.86 -9.20 -10.28
N ASP A 24 -5.40 -10.46 -10.35
CA ASP A 24 -6.25 -11.59 -10.72
C ASP A 24 -7.35 -11.87 -9.68
N HIS A 25 -7.23 -11.31 -8.47
CA HIS A 25 -8.24 -11.36 -7.40
C HIS A 25 -9.20 -10.17 -7.41
N HIS A 26 -9.09 -9.27 -8.40
CA HIS A 26 -10.07 -8.19 -8.57
C HIS A 26 -11.40 -8.79 -9.02
N GLU A 27 -12.43 -8.69 -8.18
CA GLU A 27 -13.76 -9.24 -8.44
C GLU A 27 -14.60 -8.38 -9.41
N GLY A 28 -14.03 -7.29 -9.93
CA GLY A 28 -14.64 -6.37 -10.89
C GLY A 28 -14.82 -4.96 -10.35
N TRP A 29 -15.18 -4.02 -11.24
CA TRP A 29 -15.31 -2.60 -10.91
C TRP A 29 -16.41 -2.33 -9.88
N GLY A 30 -16.10 -1.53 -8.87
CA GLY A 30 -16.94 -1.26 -7.70
C GLY A 30 -16.77 -2.27 -6.56
N SER A 31 -15.80 -3.17 -6.65
CA SER A 31 -15.52 -4.12 -5.57
C SER A 31 -14.86 -3.41 -4.38
N PRO A 32 -15.12 -3.87 -3.14
CA PRO A 32 -14.47 -3.31 -1.97
C PRO A 32 -12.96 -3.57 -2.01
N PRO A 33 -12.13 -2.66 -1.45
CA PRO A 33 -10.69 -2.87 -1.39
C PRO A 33 -10.34 -4.10 -0.55
N MET A 34 -9.33 -4.86 -1.00
CA MET A 34 -8.82 -6.02 -0.28
C MET A 34 -7.46 -5.74 0.34
N PHE A 35 -7.28 -6.16 1.59
CA PHE A 35 -6.03 -6.09 2.32
C PHE A 35 -5.34 -7.46 2.34
N PHE A 36 -4.02 -7.44 2.18
CA PHE A 36 -3.18 -8.62 2.19
C PHE A 36 -2.05 -8.47 3.21
N GLY A 37 -1.72 -9.55 3.91
CA GLY A 37 -0.48 -9.67 4.66
C GLY A 37 0.36 -10.82 4.14
N PHE A 38 1.66 -10.56 4.03
CA PHE A 38 2.60 -11.48 3.43
C PHE A 38 3.66 -11.90 4.44
N ALA A 39 3.83 -13.20 4.59
CA ALA A 39 4.88 -13.82 5.39
C ALA A 39 5.74 -14.72 4.52
N ALA A 40 6.97 -14.95 4.96
CA ALA A 40 7.87 -15.91 4.37
C ALA A 40 8.70 -16.57 5.47
N ASP A 41 9.01 -17.85 5.32
CA ASP A 41 9.93 -18.54 6.21
C ASP A 41 11.39 -18.47 5.70
N ALA A 42 12.29 -19.14 6.42
CA ALA A 42 13.71 -19.17 6.08
C ALA A 42 14.02 -19.92 4.78
N ASP A 43 13.13 -20.83 4.36
CA ASP A 43 13.24 -21.60 3.12
C ASP A 43 12.67 -20.81 1.92
N GLY A 44 11.98 -19.71 2.19
CA GLY A 44 11.40 -18.80 1.21
C GLY A 44 9.97 -19.16 0.81
N GLU A 45 9.31 -20.06 1.55
CA GLU A 45 7.91 -20.41 1.31
C GLU A 45 7.01 -19.24 1.71
N LEU A 46 6.12 -18.85 0.79
CA LEU A 46 5.23 -17.71 0.96
C LEU A 46 3.93 -18.13 1.65
N ALA A 47 3.52 -17.36 2.65
CA ALA A 47 2.19 -17.43 3.22
C ALA A 47 1.47 -16.09 3.04
N ILE A 48 0.22 -16.15 2.58
CA ILE A 48 -0.61 -14.99 2.27
C ILE A 48 -1.88 -15.07 3.11
N ALA A 49 -2.22 -13.99 3.81
CA ALA A 49 -3.52 -13.80 4.41
C ALA A 49 -4.21 -12.63 3.69
N ALA A 50 -5.47 -12.80 3.28
CA ALA A 50 -6.22 -11.81 2.53
C ALA A 50 -7.65 -11.67 3.08
N GLY A 51 -8.23 -10.47 2.95
CA GLY A 51 -9.61 -10.20 3.31
C GLY A 51 -10.04 -8.79 2.94
N PRO A 52 -11.33 -8.45 3.08
CA PRO A 52 -11.80 -7.09 2.84
C PRO A 52 -11.10 -6.11 3.79
N LEU A 53 -10.74 -4.94 3.29
CA LEU A 53 -10.10 -3.90 4.11
C LEU A 53 -11.05 -3.42 5.21
N HIS A 54 -12.32 -3.20 4.86
CA HIS A 54 -13.38 -2.77 5.76
C HIS A 54 -14.19 -3.96 6.26
N ASP A 55 -14.45 -3.99 7.56
CA ASP A 55 -15.47 -4.81 8.20
C ASP A 55 -16.04 -4.08 9.42
N GLU A 56 -17.10 -4.64 10.00
CA GLU A 56 -17.79 -4.06 11.17
C GLU A 56 -16.81 -3.82 12.33
N GLU A 57 -15.86 -4.74 12.57
CA GLU A 57 -14.88 -4.58 13.64
C GLU A 57 -13.93 -3.40 13.41
N ALA A 58 -13.46 -3.20 12.16
CA ALA A 58 -12.61 -2.07 11.80
C ALA A 58 -13.34 -0.74 12.01
N GLU A 59 -14.62 -0.67 11.60
CA GLU A 59 -15.46 0.52 11.77
C GLU A 59 -15.70 0.86 13.25
N GLU A 60 -16.05 -0.14 14.07
CA GLU A 60 -16.27 0.03 15.51
C GLU A 60 -15.00 0.44 16.28
N SER A 61 -13.81 0.06 15.77
CA SER A 61 -12.54 0.30 16.46
C SER A 61 -12.12 1.77 16.55
N GLY A 62 -12.60 2.62 15.62
CA GLY A 62 -12.10 3.99 15.44
C GLY A 62 -10.64 4.10 14.97
N ILE A 63 -10.00 2.97 14.61
CA ILE A 63 -8.65 2.92 14.05
C ILE A 63 -8.75 2.90 12.53
N HIS A 64 -7.79 3.53 11.83
CA HIS A 64 -7.74 3.44 10.38
C HIS A 64 -7.71 1.96 9.92
N PRO A 65 -8.58 1.53 8.97
CA PRO A 65 -8.78 0.11 8.62
C PRO A 65 -7.50 -0.66 8.27
N VAL A 66 -6.56 0.00 7.59
CA VAL A 66 -5.24 -0.60 7.25
C VAL A 66 -4.45 -0.96 8.52
N HIS A 67 -4.39 -0.05 9.49
CA HIS A 67 -3.67 -0.28 10.73
C HIS A 67 -4.38 -1.31 11.61
N PHE A 68 -5.72 -1.33 11.58
CA PHE A 68 -6.51 -2.34 12.26
C PHE A 68 -6.20 -3.75 11.74
N ARG A 69 -6.27 -3.95 10.41
CA ARG A 69 -5.92 -5.23 9.75
C ARG A 69 -4.47 -5.65 10.00
N ALA A 70 -3.53 -4.72 9.85
CA ALA A 70 -2.13 -4.99 10.12
C ALA A 70 -1.90 -5.43 11.58
N ALA A 71 -2.59 -4.82 12.55
CA ALA A 71 -2.51 -5.21 13.95
C ALA A 71 -3.11 -6.59 14.21
N GLN A 72 -4.21 -6.96 13.56
CA GLN A 72 -4.78 -8.30 13.64
C GLN A 72 -3.79 -9.37 13.13
N LEU A 73 -3.19 -9.17 11.96
CA LEU A 73 -2.22 -10.13 11.41
C LEU A 73 -0.93 -10.23 12.25
N LYS A 74 -0.48 -9.13 12.86
CA LYS A 74 0.65 -9.17 13.81
C LYS A 74 0.38 -10.08 15.02
N LYS A 75 -0.88 -10.22 15.46
CA LYS A 75 -1.24 -11.13 16.56
C LYS A 75 -1.10 -12.61 16.18
N ALA A 76 -1.16 -12.94 14.89
CA ALA A 76 -0.99 -14.31 14.39
C ALA A 76 0.46 -14.83 14.50
N ARG A 77 1.43 -13.96 14.86
CA ARG A 77 2.87 -14.30 15.04
C ARG A 77 3.53 -14.96 13.82
N LEU A 78 3.08 -14.58 12.63
CA LEU A 78 3.70 -14.95 11.37
C LEU A 78 4.97 -14.09 11.13
N PRO A 79 5.99 -14.61 10.42
CA PRO A 79 7.16 -13.84 9.97
C PRO A 79 6.77 -12.92 8.80
N LEU A 80 5.93 -11.94 9.09
CA LEU A 80 5.42 -10.98 8.11
C LEU A 80 6.56 -10.10 7.59
N TRP A 81 6.65 -9.97 6.26
CA TRP A 81 7.62 -9.10 5.59
C TRP A 81 6.98 -7.88 4.93
N GLY A 82 5.67 -7.91 4.69
CA GLY A 82 4.98 -6.81 4.03
C GLY A 82 3.45 -6.91 4.09
N PHE A 83 2.82 -5.86 3.59
CA PHE A 83 1.37 -5.78 3.41
C PHE A 83 1.05 -5.31 2.00
N GLY A 84 -0.12 -5.72 1.51
CA GLY A 84 -0.63 -5.33 0.21
C GLY A 84 -2.05 -4.78 0.27
N LEU A 85 -2.40 -3.97 -0.73
CA LEU A 85 -3.74 -3.45 -0.92
C LEU A 85 -4.12 -3.56 -2.40
N LEU A 86 -5.29 -4.13 -2.66
CA LEU A 86 -5.95 -4.13 -3.97
C LEU A 86 -7.13 -3.16 -3.90
N PHE A 87 -7.14 -2.13 -4.75
CA PHE A 87 -8.16 -1.07 -4.69
C PHE A 87 -8.31 -0.34 -6.03
N GLU A 88 -9.48 0.26 -6.24
CA GLU A 88 -9.76 1.13 -7.38
C GLU A 88 -9.36 2.57 -7.08
N GLY A 89 -8.85 3.28 -8.09
CA GLY A 89 -8.42 4.67 -7.97
C GLY A 89 -8.28 5.33 -9.34
N PHE A 90 -7.58 6.46 -9.37
CA PHE A 90 -7.36 7.26 -10.57
C PHE A 90 -5.86 7.43 -10.83
N CYS A 91 -5.46 7.24 -12.08
CA CYS A 91 -4.15 7.64 -12.58
C CYS A 91 -4.31 8.94 -13.34
N GLU A 92 -3.41 9.89 -13.11
CA GLU A 92 -3.41 11.14 -13.87
C GLU A 92 -2.00 11.67 -14.05
N GLU A 93 -1.77 12.29 -15.22
CA GLU A 93 -0.55 13.03 -15.51
C GLU A 93 -0.71 14.48 -15.04
N PHE A 94 0.18 14.91 -14.14
CA PHE A 94 0.27 16.30 -13.72
C PHE A 94 1.47 16.96 -14.39
N SER A 95 1.29 18.21 -14.82
CA SER A 95 2.42 19.03 -15.28
C SER A 95 3.38 19.35 -14.12
N PRO A 96 4.67 19.62 -14.41
CA PRO A 96 5.62 20.06 -13.38
C PRO A 96 5.15 21.29 -12.58
N GLU A 97 4.38 22.19 -13.18
CA GLU A 97 3.80 23.38 -12.53
C GLU A 97 2.68 23.01 -11.54
N GLU A 98 1.79 22.08 -11.90
CA GLU A 98 0.76 21.56 -11.00
C GLU A 98 1.38 20.83 -9.79
N ILE A 99 2.44 20.06 -10.02
CA ILE A 99 3.19 19.40 -8.94
C ILE A 99 3.81 20.46 -8.02
N ALA A 100 4.51 21.44 -8.59
CA ALA A 100 5.19 22.48 -7.82
C ALA A 100 4.23 23.39 -7.03
N SER A 101 3.01 23.62 -7.52
CA SER A 101 2.00 24.46 -6.88
C SER A 101 1.19 23.75 -5.77
N GLY A 102 1.44 22.46 -5.54
CA GLY A 102 0.71 21.64 -4.58
C GLY A 102 -0.71 21.25 -5.03
N GLU A 103 -1.03 21.42 -6.32
CA GLU A 103 -2.34 21.12 -6.87
C GLU A 103 -2.70 19.63 -6.73
N VAL A 104 -1.70 18.76 -6.88
CA VAL A 104 -1.84 17.31 -6.67
C VAL A 104 -2.37 17.01 -5.27
N ARG A 105 -1.73 17.54 -4.21
CA ARG A 105 -2.12 17.31 -2.82
C ARG A 105 -3.53 17.85 -2.56
N ARG A 106 -3.84 19.07 -3.02
CA ARG A 106 -5.19 19.66 -2.85
C ARG A 106 -6.27 18.84 -3.54
N THR A 107 -6.05 18.44 -4.79
CA THR A 107 -6.99 17.60 -5.55
C THR A 107 -7.22 16.26 -4.86
N MET A 108 -6.14 15.65 -4.36
CA MET A 108 -6.20 14.38 -3.64
C MET A 108 -7.01 14.48 -2.35
N LEU A 109 -6.72 15.48 -1.53
CA LEU A 109 -7.41 15.69 -0.25
C LEU A 109 -8.88 16.09 -0.44
N ALA A 110 -9.20 16.82 -1.51
CA ALA A 110 -10.57 17.16 -1.86
C ALA A 110 -11.37 15.98 -2.45
N GLY A 111 -10.70 14.92 -2.91
CA GLY A 111 -11.37 13.76 -3.53
C GLY A 111 -11.88 14.02 -4.95
N HIS A 112 -11.40 15.06 -5.63
CA HIS A 112 -11.90 15.51 -6.94
C HIS A 112 -11.14 14.93 -8.13
N PHE A 113 -10.32 13.89 -7.95
CA PHE A 113 -9.59 13.26 -9.05
C PHE A 113 -10.50 12.80 -10.19
N HIS A 114 -11.66 12.25 -9.84
CA HIS A 114 -12.66 11.77 -10.80
C HIS A 114 -13.27 12.87 -11.69
N GLU A 115 -13.12 14.15 -11.31
CA GLU A 115 -13.65 15.29 -12.05
C GLU A 115 -12.66 15.82 -13.09
N ARG A 116 -11.41 15.34 -13.04
CA ARG A 116 -10.36 15.83 -13.91
C ARG A 116 -10.41 15.19 -15.30
N PRO A 117 -10.17 15.97 -16.37
CA PRO A 117 -10.38 15.51 -17.74
C PRO A 117 -9.37 14.43 -18.20
N THR A 118 -8.24 14.33 -17.52
CA THR A 118 -7.14 13.39 -17.83
C THR A 118 -7.02 12.25 -16.83
N ALA A 119 -7.98 12.13 -15.90
CA ALA A 119 -8.01 11.05 -14.93
C ALA A 119 -8.53 9.75 -15.56
N ASP A 120 -7.70 8.71 -15.56
CA ASP A 120 -8.09 7.37 -15.95
C ASP A 120 -8.38 6.51 -14.71
N GLU A 121 -9.54 5.83 -14.72
CA GLU A 121 -9.87 4.83 -13.70
C GLU A 121 -8.96 3.60 -13.82
N MET A 122 -8.43 3.16 -12.68
CA MET A 122 -7.51 2.02 -12.60
C MET A 122 -7.78 1.14 -11.38
N CYS A 123 -7.41 -0.13 -11.49
CA CYS A 123 -7.30 -1.04 -10.37
C CYS A 123 -5.81 -1.19 -10.01
N ASN A 124 -5.48 -1.03 -8.73
CA ASN A 124 -4.13 -0.99 -8.21
C ASN A 124 -3.92 -2.15 -7.25
N ALA A 125 -2.87 -2.93 -7.47
CA ALA A 125 -2.30 -3.84 -6.49
C ALA A 125 -0.97 -3.25 -6.02
N VAL A 126 -0.90 -2.82 -4.76
CA VAL A 126 0.29 -2.20 -4.17
C VAL A 126 0.78 -3.06 -3.02
N ILE A 127 2.10 -3.27 -2.93
CA ILE A 127 2.77 -4.01 -1.86
C ILE A 127 3.86 -3.11 -1.27
N TYR A 128 3.86 -2.95 0.06
CA TYR A 128 4.99 -2.38 0.80
C TYR A 128 5.64 -3.44 1.69
N ASP A 129 6.98 -3.48 1.69
CA ASP A 129 7.73 -4.30 2.65
C ASP A 129 8.14 -3.49 3.90
N ALA A 130 8.66 -4.21 4.90
CA ALA A 130 9.12 -3.59 6.15
C ALA A 130 10.36 -2.68 5.98
N ARG A 131 11.00 -2.67 4.80
CA ARG A 131 12.10 -1.74 4.48
C ARG A 131 11.56 -0.43 3.87
N GLY A 132 10.29 -0.41 3.47
CA GLY A 132 9.62 0.72 2.84
C GLY A 132 9.71 0.71 1.31
N ASN A 133 10.10 -0.41 0.69
CA ASN A 133 10.06 -0.53 -0.77
C ASN A 133 8.62 -0.76 -1.22
N GLU A 134 8.29 -0.24 -2.41
CA GLU A 134 6.99 -0.41 -3.05
C GLU A 134 7.10 -1.25 -4.31
N TRP A 135 6.16 -2.18 -4.48
CA TRP A 135 5.85 -2.79 -5.76
C TRP A 135 4.40 -2.52 -6.10
N ALA A 136 4.13 -2.04 -7.31
CA ALA A 136 2.77 -1.84 -7.78
C ALA A 136 2.56 -2.52 -9.13
N ALA A 137 1.38 -3.12 -9.30
CA ALA A 137 0.85 -3.56 -10.57
C ALA A 137 -0.52 -2.91 -10.75
N LEU A 138 -0.80 -2.39 -11.95
CA LEU A 138 -2.08 -1.73 -12.23
C LEU A 138 -2.62 -2.06 -13.62
N ILE A 139 -3.95 -2.00 -13.73
CA ILE A 139 -4.70 -2.11 -14.99
C ILE A 139 -5.65 -0.93 -15.13
N TYR A 140 -5.83 -0.48 -16.37
CA TYR A 140 -6.73 0.62 -16.70
C TYR A 140 -8.12 0.10 -17.06
N ARG A 141 -9.17 0.74 -16.55
CA ARG A 141 -10.56 0.36 -16.81
C ARG A 141 -10.93 0.45 -18.29
N TYR A 142 -10.56 1.57 -18.92
CA TYR A 142 -10.97 1.89 -20.28
C TYR A 142 -9.86 1.72 -21.31
N LEU A 143 -8.68 1.24 -20.90
CA LEU A 143 -7.53 0.96 -21.77
C LEU A 143 -6.99 -0.48 -21.57
N PRO A 144 -7.84 -1.53 -21.70
CA PRO A 144 -7.45 -2.91 -21.39
C PRO A 144 -6.29 -3.41 -22.27
N ASP A 145 -6.18 -2.92 -23.51
CA ASP A 145 -5.13 -3.31 -24.45
C ASP A 145 -3.72 -2.85 -24.03
N ARG A 146 -3.59 -1.93 -23.06
CA ARG A 146 -2.29 -1.56 -22.48
C ARG A 146 -1.68 -2.68 -21.63
N GLY A 147 -2.48 -3.65 -21.19
CA GLY A 147 -2.04 -4.69 -20.27
C GLY A 147 -1.70 -4.15 -18.88
N VAL A 148 -0.94 -4.95 -18.12
CA VAL A 148 -0.52 -4.61 -16.75
C VAL A 148 0.69 -3.69 -16.78
N SER A 149 0.59 -2.54 -16.11
CA SER A 149 1.74 -1.67 -15.85
C SER A 149 2.35 -2.00 -14.49
N GLU A 150 3.67 -2.09 -14.42
CA GLU A 150 4.39 -2.43 -13.19
C GLU A 150 5.38 -1.34 -12.81
N LEU A 151 5.40 -1.02 -11.51
CA LEU A 151 6.24 0.01 -10.93
C LEU A 151 6.99 -0.58 -9.73
N PHE A 152 8.20 -0.07 -9.51
CA PHE A 152 8.97 -0.34 -8.30
C PHE A 152 9.55 0.98 -7.80
N THR A 153 9.28 1.29 -6.54
CA THR A 153 9.77 2.50 -5.87
C THR A 153 10.64 2.07 -4.70
N PRO A 154 11.97 2.22 -4.78
CA PRO A 154 12.86 1.85 -3.69
C PRO A 154 12.68 2.79 -2.49
N ALA A 155 12.88 2.26 -1.28
CA ALA A 155 12.58 2.96 -0.02
C ALA A 155 13.30 4.30 0.18
N ASP A 156 14.46 4.49 -0.45
CA ASP A 156 15.26 5.72 -0.38
C ASP A 156 14.68 6.87 -1.22
N THR A 157 13.83 6.56 -2.20
CA THR A 157 13.13 7.56 -3.01
C THR A 157 11.89 8.13 -2.32
N ILE A 158 11.36 7.42 -1.31
CA ILE A 158 10.20 7.86 -0.52
C ILE A 158 10.69 8.79 0.60
N THR A 159 10.73 10.09 0.31
CA THR A 159 11.21 11.13 1.24
C THR A 159 10.10 11.71 2.12
N LYS A 160 8.83 11.51 1.74
CA LYS A 160 7.62 11.84 2.52
C LYS A 160 6.66 10.65 2.47
N PRO A 161 5.74 10.49 3.44
CA PRO A 161 4.71 9.46 3.36
C PRO A 161 3.96 9.53 2.02
N PRO A 162 3.70 8.40 1.36
CA PRO A 162 2.76 8.39 0.25
C PRO A 162 1.42 8.95 0.71
N LEU A 163 0.74 9.69 -0.16
CA LEU A 163 -0.55 10.26 0.19
C LEU A 163 -1.65 9.18 0.25
N GLY A 164 -2.72 9.45 1.01
CA GLY A 164 -3.93 8.62 1.04
C GLY A 164 -3.68 7.19 1.56
N MET A 165 -4.39 6.22 0.98
CA MET A 165 -4.36 4.82 1.42
C MET A 165 -2.96 4.18 1.37
N ALA A 166 -2.14 4.57 0.39
CA ALA A 166 -0.77 4.09 0.27
C ALA A 166 0.10 4.49 1.47
N GLY A 167 -0.11 5.67 2.05
CA GLY A 167 0.62 6.14 3.24
C GLY A 167 0.35 5.29 4.48
N PHE A 168 -0.92 4.91 4.68
CA PHE A 168 -1.30 4.00 5.77
C PHE A 168 -0.73 2.60 5.57
N LEU A 169 -0.70 2.10 4.33
CA LEU A 169 -0.11 0.79 4.01
C LEU A 169 1.41 0.79 4.24
N TRP A 170 2.08 1.82 3.74
CA TRP A 170 3.52 2.04 3.92
C TRP A 170 3.91 2.11 5.41
N SER A 171 3.21 2.93 6.20
CA SER A 171 3.50 3.06 7.63
C SER A 171 3.17 1.77 8.41
N ALA A 172 2.11 1.04 8.04
CA ALA A 172 1.80 -0.26 8.63
C ALA A 172 2.91 -1.29 8.37
N ALA A 173 3.45 -1.32 7.15
CA ALA A 173 4.54 -2.19 6.73
C ALA A 173 5.86 -1.84 7.44
N LEU A 174 6.24 -0.56 7.50
CA LEU A 174 7.44 -0.14 8.24
C LEU A 174 7.40 -0.59 9.70
N LEU A 175 6.24 -0.50 10.34
CA LEU A 175 6.02 -0.93 11.74
C LEU A 175 6.10 -2.45 11.95
N LEU A 176 6.37 -3.26 10.91
CA LEU A 176 6.74 -4.68 11.08
C LEU A 176 8.14 -4.83 11.66
N ASP A 177 9.07 -3.96 11.27
CA ASP A 177 10.40 -3.91 11.88
C ASP A 177 10.39 -2.89 13.05
N PRO A 178 10.61 -3.34 14.29
CA PRO A 178 10.65 -2.45 15.45
C PRO A 178 11.70 -1.34 15.34
N ALA A 179 12.77 -1.54 14.57
CA ALA A 179 13.81 -0.53 14.36
C ALA A 179 13.25 0.73 13.66
N ASN A 180 12.19 0.59 12.87
CA ASN A 180 11.57 1.71 12.15
C ASN A 180 10.66 2.57 13.01
N ARG A 181 10.32 2.16 14.23
CA ARG A 181 9.30 2.85 15.05
C ARG A 181 9.63 4.32 15.29
N ALA A 182 10.88 4.64 15.62
CA ALA A 182 11.31 6.02 15.84
C ALA A 182 11.24 6.85 14.54
N ARG A 183 11.63 6.25 13.40
CA ARG A 183 11.55 6.89 12.08
C ARG A 183 10.11 7.23 11.70
N VAL A 184 9.17 6.28 11.89
CA VAL A 184 7.76 6.51 11.57
C VAL A 184 7.19 7.67 12.39
N PHE A 185 7.46 7.72 13.70
CA PHE A 185 6.98 8.83 14.53
C PHE A 185 7.60 10.18 14.15
N ALA A 186 8.89 10.22 13.80
CA ALA A 186 9.53 11.46 13.36
C ALA A 186 8.91 11.97 12.05
N ILE A 187 8.55 11.07 11.13
CA ILE A 187 7.93 11.43 9.86
C ILE A 187 6.49 11.95 10.06
N VAL A 188 5.70 11.30 10.92
CA VAL A 188 4.34 11.75 11.24
C VAL A 188 4.36 13.14 11.89
N ALA A 189 5.28 13.37 12.85
CA ALA A 189 5.40 14.67 13.50
C ALA A 189 5.80 15.80 12.53
N ALA A 190 6.68 15.51 11.57
CA ALA A 190 7.10 16.48 10.57
C ALA A 190 6.00 16.82 9.54
N ASP A 191 5.04 15.92 9.31
CA ASP A 191 3.90 16.14 8.41
C ASP A 191 2.83 17.04 9.07
N GLU A 192 2.65 16.94 10.39
CA GLU A 192 1.73 17.80 11.17
C GLU A 192 2.20 19.27 11.28
N ASP A 193 3.51 19.52 11.18
CA ASP A 193 4.10 20.86 11.28
C ASP A 193 4.09 21.64 9.94
N GLU A 194 3.73 20.99 8.82
CA GLU A 194 3.67 21.62 7.48
C GLU A 194 2.26 22.12 7.08
N ASP A 195 1.23 21.90 7.91
CA ASP A 195 -0.16 22.41 7.73
C ASP A 195 -0.41 23.75 8.48
#